data_AF-A0AAN8M0R3-F1
#
_entry.id   AF-A0AAN8M0R3-F1
#
_cell.length_a   1.000
_cell.length_b   1.000
_cell.length_c   1.000
_cell.angle_alpha   90.00
_cell.angle_beta   90.00
_cell.angle_gamma   90.00
#
_symmetry.space_group_name_H-M   'P 1'
#
loop_
_entity.id
_entity.type
_entity.pdbx_description
1 polymer ?
#
loop_
_entity_poly.entity_id
_entity_poly.type
_entity_poly.pdbx_seq_one_letter_code
_entity_poly.pdbx_strand_id
1 'polypeptide(L)' 'MEWPSQSPDLNPIENLWRELKVCVAQRQPQNITALEEICMEEWAKIPATVCENL' A
#
# COMPACT_ATOMS: atom_id res chain seq x y z
N MET A 1 19.38 -8.42 6.67
CA MET A 1 18.09 -8.82 7.29
C MET A 1 17.59 -9.99 6.46
N GLU A 2 17.71 -11.21 6.98
CA GLU A 2 17.06 -12.38 6.38
C GLU A 2 15.63 -12.42 6.93
N TRP A 3 14.66 -12.10 6.06
CA TRP A 3 13.24 -12.19 6.42
C TRP A 3 12.83 -13.68 6.43
N PRO A 4 12.10 -14.17 7.43
CA PRO A 4 11.61 -15.53 7.39
C PRO A 4 10.59 -15.65 6.23
N SER A 5 10.88 -16.56 5.30
CA SER A 5 10.10 -16.84 4.08
C SER A 5 8.67 -17.35 4.33
N GLN A 6 8.22 -17.38 5.58
CA GLN A 6 6.94 -17.95 6.03
C GLN A 6 6.07 -16.94 6.79
N SER A 7 6.42 -15.65 6.80
CA SER A 7 5.61 -14.60 7.43
C SER A 7 5.30 -13.46 6.46
N PRO A 8 4.33 -13.64 5.54
CA PRO A 8 3.89 -12.57 4.64
C PRO A 8 3.35 -11.35 5.43
N ASP A 9 2.79 -11.55 6.63
CA ASP A 9 2.33 -10.48 7.53
C ASP A 9 3.46 -9.57 8.04
N LEU A 10 4.71 -10.04 7.99
CA LEU A 10 5.87 -9.25 8.37
C LEU A 10 6.50 -8.53 7.18
N ASN A 11 6.11 -8.80 5.93
CA ASN A 11 6.74 -8.08 4.81
C ASN A 11 6.18 -6.65 4.76
N PRO A 12 7.01 -5.60 4.96
CA PRO A 12 6.57 -4.20 4.85
C PRO A 12 5.86 -3.90 3.54
N ILE A 13 6.33 -4.53 2.47
CA ILE A 13 5.80 -4.31 1.13
C ILE A 13 4.36 -4.80 1.06
N GLU A 14 4.05 -5.95 1.68
CA GLU A 14 2.68 -6.49 1.73
C GLU A 14 1.75 -5.60 2.57
N ASN A 15 2.26 -5.08 3.70
CA ASN A 15 1.50 -4.15 4.54
C ASN A 15 1.22 -2.83 3.80
N LEU A 16 2.21 -2.26 3.11
CA LEU A 16 2.03 -1.06 2.28
C LEU A 16 1.01 -1.30 1.15
N TRP A 17 1.08 -2.45 0.48
CA TRP A 17 0.12 -2.81 -0.56
C TRP A 17 -1.30 -2.96 -0.01
N ARG A 18 -1.45 -3.53 1.18
CA ARG A 18 -2.74 -3.67 1.83
C ARG A 18 -3.35 -2.30 2.13
N GLU A 19 -2.59 -1.41 2.75
CA GLU A 19 -3.04 -0.05 3.06
C GLU A 19 -3.41 0.73 1.80
N LEU A 20 -2.56 0.68 0.76
CA LEU A 20 -2.84 1.33 -0.52
C LEU A 20 -4.14 0.83 -1.14
N LYS A 21 -4.37 -0.49 -1.16
CA LYS A 21 -5.60 -1.08 -1.70
C LYS A 21 -6.83 -0.61 -0.95
N VAL A 22 -6.75 -0.47 0.37
CA VAL A 22 -7.87 0.03 1.19
C VAL A 22 -8.20 1.49 0.84
N CYS A 23 -7.20 2.37 0.77
CA CYS A 23 -7.39 3.78 0.44
C CYS A 23 -7.94 3.97 -0.98
N VAL A 24 -7.39 3.26 -1.96
CA VAL A 24 -7.84 3.31 -3.35
C VAL A 24 -9.28 2.79 -3.49
N ALA A 25 -9.65 1.71 -2.80
CA ALA A 25 -11.00 1.15 -2.83
C ALA A 25 -12.05 2.13 -2.27
N GLN A 26 -11.72 2.89 -1.23
CA GLN A 26 -12.63 3.90 -0.65
C GLN A 26 -12.97 5.02 -1.65
N ARG A 27 -12.05 5.35 -2.55
CA ARG A 27 -12.23 6.39 -3.58
C ARG A 27 -13.05 5.92 -4.78
N GLN A 28 -13.33 4.62 -4.89
CA GLN A 28 -14.18 4.01 -5.94
C GLN A 28 -13.87 4.50 -7.37
N PRO A 29 -12.63 4.31 -7.87
CA PRO A 29 -12.27 4.69 -9.23
C PRO A 29 -13.17 4.02 -10.26
N GLN A 30 -13.62 4.78 -11.26
CA GLN A 30 -14.58 4.33 -12.27
C GLN A 30 -13.93 3.89 -13.59
N ASN A 31 -12.63 4.13 -13.75
CA ASN A 31 -11.86 3.76 -14.93
C ASN A 31 -10.37 3.63 -14.58
N ILE A 32 -9.58 3.09 -15.51
CA ILE A 32 -8.15 2.83 -15.30
C ILE A 32 -7.36 4.12 -15.06
N THR A 33 -7.66 5.20 -15.79
CA THR A 33 -6.97 6.48 -15.60
C THR A 33 -7.20 7.05 -14.20
N ALA A 34 -8.44 7.05 -13.73
CA ALA A 34 -8.78 7.47 -12.37
C ALA A 34 -8.14 6.56 -11.31
N LEU A 35 -8.07 5.24 -11.58
CA LEU A 35 -7.38 4.30 -10.70
C LEU A 35 -5.89 4.64 -10.60
N GLU A 36 -5.21 4.91 -11.72
CA GLU A 36 -3.79 5.28 -11.73
C GLU A 36 -3.53 6.59 -10.97
N GLU A 37 -4.33 7.62 -11.22
CA GLU A 37 -4.23 8.91 -10.53
C GLU A 37 -4.43 8.74 -9.02
N ILE A 38 -5.50 8.05 -8.61
CA ILE A 38 -5.81 7.80 -7.19
C ILE A 38 -4.71 6.95 -6.54
N CYS A 39 -4.19 5.93 -7.21
CA CYS A 39 -3.08 5.14 -6.69
C CYS A 39 -1.85 6.02 -6.40
N MET A 40 -1.49 6.94 -7.30
CA MET A 40 -0.37 7.85 -7.08
C MET A 40 -0.63 8.85 -5.94
N GLU A 41 -1.84 9.41 -5.86
CA GLU A 41 -2.26 10.30 -4.77
C GLU A 41 -2.19 9.63 -3.40
N GLU A 42 -2.79 8.43 -3.28
CA GLU A 42 -2.84 7.70 -2.02
C GLU A 42 -1.45 7.17 -1.64
N TRP A 43 -0.65 6.72 -2.61
CA TRP A 43 0.74 6.32 -2.36
C TRP A 43 1.58 7.46 -1.79
N ALA A 44 1.46 8.68 -2.32
CA ALA A 44 2.18 9.84 -1.83
C ALA A 44 1.78 10.27 -0.40
N LYS A 45 0.60 9.86 0.06
CA LYS A 45 0.10 10.14 1.42
C LYS A 45 0.54 9.11 2.45
N ILE A 46 1.00 7.93 2.04
CA ILE A 46 1.48 6.90 2.97
C ILE A 46 2.80 7.41 3.59
N PRO A 47 2.84 7.71 4.90
CA PRO A 47 4.05 8.22 5.51
C PRO A 47 5.10 7.12 5.58
N ALA A 48 6.38 7.48 5.46
CA ALA A 48 7.50 6.54 5.56
C ALA A 48 7.52 5.79 6.91
N THR A 49 6.84 6.31 7.93
CA THR A 49 6.65 5.66 9.23
C THR A 49 5.82 4.37 9.14
N VAL A 50 5.01 4.17 8.08
CA VAL A 50 4.36 2.88 7.81
C VAL A 50 5.40 1.81 7.45
N CYS A 51 6.54 2.20 6.90
CA CYS A 51 7.71 1.33 6.71
C CYS A 51 8.53 1.13 7.99
N GLU A 52 8.36 1.98 9.02
CA GLU A 52 9.13 1.90 10.27
C GLU A 52 8.50 0.97 11.32
N ASN A 53 7.26 0.50 11.13
CA ASN A 53 6.65 -0.54 11.96
C ASN A 53 7.06 -1.97 11.54
N LEU A 54 8.35 -2.14 11.25
CA LEU A 54 9.00 -3.41 10.87
C LEU A 54 9.99 -3.92 11.89
#